data_AF-A0A6A5U6C6-F1
#
_entry.id   AF-A0A6A5U6C6-F1
#
_cell.length_a   1.000
_cell.length_b   1.000
_cell.length_c   1.000
_cell.angle_alpha   90.00
_cell.angle_beta   90.00
_cell.angle_gamma   90.00
#
_symmetry.space_group_name_H-M   'P 1'
#
loop_
_entity.id
_entity.type
_entity.pdbx_description
1 polymer ?
#
loop_
_entity_poly.entity_id
_entity_poly.type
_entity_poly.pdbx_seq_one_letter_code
_entity_poly.pdbx_strand_id
1 'polypeptide(L)'
;MAVGYFMLLSGPPEFIQSYKSFKDYLDGKIRGKPGWVDVWKAPPGMQARCEFKTKDDAEEAFACCRERAKTHIFEDDSESMFFKFLECNCPSNGICNEGFDKQTLIPKKHFLSKPQWFPPQQATGYQPPPETMTPRENYQTTTAHDAAGLPVNIGVEGATKMEYCSVFIGNIPYGITVQELRDWILEKAGIEAVSCEIKKGKGKKPKVHALVRYASSRDAGIVIGIIDKKTIKISGRDLNERVLNARVAKEGADVGKLSPPNAYGSG
;
A
#
# COMPACT_ATOMS: atom_id res chain seq x y z
N MET A 1 6.36 -18.06 -17.41
CA MET A 1 5.94 -16.88 -16.62
C MET A 1 6.83 -15.72 -17.04
N ALA A 2 6.25 -14.55 -17.34
CA ALA A 2 7.04 -13.40 -17.76
C ALA A 2 7.54 -12.68 -16.49
N VAL A 3 8.84 -12.73 -16.26
CA VAL A 3 9.49 -11.97 -15.18
C VAL A 3 9.69 -10.54 -15.68
N GLY A 4 9.18 -9.58 -14.92
CA GLY A 4 9.42 -8.16 -15.18
C GLY A 4 10.59 -7.65 -14.34
N TYR A 5 11.27 -6.61 -14.81
CA TYR A 5 12.29 -5.92 -14.03
C TYR A 5 11.89 -4.47 -13.83
N PHE A 6 12.20 -3.94 -12.67
CA PHE A 6 11.74 -2.64 -12.25
C PHE A 6 12.89 -1.84 -11.66
N MET A 7 13.03 -0.57 -12.05
CA MET A 7 14.06 0.32 -11.50
C MET A 7 13.43 1.60 -10.93
N LEU A 8 13.87 1.94 -9.72
CA LEU A 8 13.54 3.19 -9.03
C LEU A 8 14.79 4.06 -8.91
N LEU A 9 14.67 5.33 -9.29
CA LEU A 9 15.72 6.32 -9.11
C LEU A 9 15.26 7.45 -8.21
N SER A 10 16.19 7.95 -7.41
CA SER A 10 16.11 9.24 -6.75
C SER A 10 17.37 10.03 -7.07
N GLY A 11 17.21 11.16 -7.75
CA GLY A 11 18.32 11.95 -8.26
C GLY A 11 18.03 13.44 -8.26
N PRO A 12 19.04 14.24 -8.61
CA PRO A 12 18.87 15.67 -8.68
C PRO A 12 18.07 16.06 -9.94
N PRO A 13 17.35 17.19 -9.92
CA PRO A 13 16.42 17.55 -10.98
C PRO A 13 17.09 17.77 -12.33
N GLU A 14 18.36 18.18 -12.37
CA GLU A 14 19.13 18.35 -13.61
C GLU A 14 19.33 17.04 -14.37
N PHE A 15 19.34 15.90 -13.68
CA PHE A 15 19.45 14.59 -14.29
C PHE A 15 18.07 14.01 -14.63
N ILE A 16 17.10 14.14 -13.71
CA ILE A 16 15.75 13.59 -13.86
C ILE A 16 14.74 14.74 -14.08
N GLN A 17 14.87 15.45 -15.21
CA GLN A 17 14.06 16.65 -15.48
C GLN A 17 12.61 16.33 -15.87
N SER A 18 12.44 15.35 -16.77
CA SER A 18 11.15 14.98 -17.35
C SER A 18 11.15 13.51 -17.76
N TYR A 19 9.95 12.92 -17.90
CA TYR A 19 9.82 11.54 -18.41
C TYR A 19 10.49 11.38 -19.79
N LYS A 20 10.33 12.38 -20.67
CA LYS A 20 10.84 12.32 -22.05
C LYS A 20 12.35 12.35 -22.07
N SER A 21 12.97 13.34 -21.41
CA SER A 21 14.43 13.46 -21.36
C SER A 21 15.09 12.24 -20.71
N PHE A 22 14.48 11.69 -19.65
CA PHE A 22 15.01 10.51 -18.97
C PHE A 22 14.85 9.25 -19.81
N LYS A 23 13.70 9.08 -20.49
CA LYS A 23 13.49 7.97 -21.42
C LYS A 23 14.47 8.02 -22.60
N ASP A 24 14.61 9.18 -23.24
CA ASP A 24 15.55 9.37 -24.36
C ASP A 24 17.00 9.08 -23.93
N TYR A 25 17.37 9.44 -22.70
CA TYR A 25 18.66 9.09 -22.11
C TYR A 25 18.85 7.57 -21.98
N LEU A 26 17.85 6.84 -21.48
CA LEU A 26 17.90 5.37 -21.37
C LEU A 26 17.93 4.70 -22.76
N ASP A 27 17.07 5.14 -23.69
CA ASP A 27 17.00 4.63 -25.07
C ASP A 27 18.36 4.74 -25.80
N GLY A 28 19.20 5.71 -25.44
CA GLY A 28 20.56 5.86 -25.99
C GLY A 28 21.65 5.06 -25.26
N LYS A 29 21.32 4.35 -24.19
CA LYS A 29 22.29 3.68 -23.30
C LYS A 29 22.09 2.18 -23.18
N ILE A 30 20.85 1.71 -23.25
CA ILE A 30 20.52 0.29 -23.17
C ILE A 30 20.21 -0.28 -24.55
N ARG A 31 20.41 -1.59 -24.73
CA ARG A 31 20.10 -2.27 -26.00
C ARG A 31 18.59 -2.36 -26.25
N GLY A 32 17.84 -2.71 -25.22
CA GLY A 32 16.38 -2.74 -25.24
C GLY A 32 15.77 -1.34 -25.17
N LYS A 33 14.44 -1.28 -25.16
CA LYS A 33 13.71 -0.05 -24.82
C LYS A 33 13.17 -0.17 -23.40
N PRO A 34 13.31 0.87 -22.57
CA PRO A 34 12.56 0.92 -21.33
C PRO A 34 11.07 0.89 -21.67
N GLY A 35 10.31 0.18 -20.84
CA GLY A 35 8.86 0.13 -20.91
C GLY A 35 8.25 1.44 -20.45
N TRP A 36 7.34 1.35 -19.48
CA TRP A 36 6.75 2.54 -18.89
C TRP A 36 7.80 3.34 -18.12
N VAL A 37 7.79 4.67 -18.26
CA VAL A 37 8.70 5.59 -17.54
C VAL A 37 7.87 6.71 -16.91
N ASP A 38 7.90 6.80 -15.58
CA ASP A 38 7.32 7.92 -14.83
C ASP A 38 8.40 8.74 -14.15
N VAL A 39 8.17 10.05 -14.05
CA VAL A 39 9.02 10.97 -13.31
C VAL A 39 8.12 11.87 -12.45
N TRP A 40 8.46 12.02 -11.17
CA TRP A 40 7.72 12.89 -10.25
C TRP A 40 8.65 13.61 -9.27
N LYS A 41 8.17 14.75 -8.77
CA LYS A 41 8.84 15.49 -7.68
C LYS A 41 8.57 14.78 -6.36
N ALA A 42 9.63 14.47 -5.61
CA ALA A 42 9.53 13.89 -4.28
C ALA A 42 10.74 14.34 -3.43
N PRO A 43 10.54 14.87 -2.21
CA PRO A 43 11.65 15.29 -1.36
C PRO A 43 12.67 14.15 -1.15
N PRO A 44 13.98 14.40 -1.28
CA PRO A 44 14.66 15.70 -1.44
C PRO A 44 14.89 16.18 -2.90
N GLY A 45 14.31 15.54 -3.93
CA GLY A 45 14.59 15.89 -5.33
C GLY A 45 13.56 15.37 -6.34
N MET A 46 14.05 14.71 -7.39
CA MET A 46 13.24 14.04 -8.41
C MET A 46 13.35 12.53 -8.25
N GLN A 47 12.24 11.84 -8.50
CA GLN A 47 12.19 10.39 -8.56
C GLN A 47 11.75 9.95 -9.95
N ALA A 48 12.31 8.84 -10.40
CA ALA A 48 11.90 8.18 -11.64
C ALA A 48 11.64 6.70 -11.42
N ARG A 49 10.75 6.18 -12.25
CA ARG A 49 10.32 4.79 -12.31
C ARG A 49 10.48 4.31 -13.73
N CYS A 50 11.06 3.15 -13.95
CA CYS A 50 11.01 2.50 -15.25
C CYS A 50 10.93 0.98 -15.17
N GLU A 51 10.27 0.38 -16.15
CA GLU A 51 10.10 -1.08 -16.29
C GLU A 51 10.96 -1.61 -17.44
N PHE A 52 11.50 -2.81 -17.27
CA PHE A 52 12.33 -3.50 -18.26
C PHE A 52 11.82 -4.93 -18.47
N LYS A 53 11.98 -5.42 -19.70
CA LYS A 53 11.60 -6.79 -20.07
C LYS A 53 12.66 -7.83 -19.72
N THR A 54 13.93 -7.41 -19.70
CA THR A 54 15.06 -8.30 -19.46
C THR A 54 15.89 -7.79 -18.30
N LYS A 55 16.59 -8.72 -17.64
CA LYS A 55 17.50 -8.41 -16.55
C LYS A 55 18.68 -7.57 -17.04
N ASP A 56 19.24 -7.95 -18.18
CA ASP A 56 20.39 -7.28 -18.80
C ASP A 56 20.09 -5.80 -19.08
N ASP A 57 18.90 -5.48 -19.62
CA ASP A 57 18.50 -4.09 -19.86
C ASP A 57 18.42 -3.28 -18.54
N ALA A 58 17.91 -3.92 -17.47
CA ALA A 58 17.81 -3.28 -16.15
C ALA A 58 19.20 -3.03 -15.54
N GLU A 59 20.13 -3.99 -15.66
CA GLU A 59 21.51 -3.87 -15.19
C GLU A 59 22.31 -2.83 -16.01
N GLU A 60 22.15 -2.78 -17.34
CA GLU A 60 22.75 -1.73 -18.18
C GLU A 60 22.22 -0.34 -17.79
N ALA A 61 20.92 -0.21 -17.56
CA ALA A 61 20.30 1.04 -17.10
C ALA A 61 20.85 1.47 -15.74
N PHE A 62 20.98 0.54 -14.80
CA PHE A 62 21.56 0.80 -13.49
C PHE A 62 23.01 1.25 -13.58
N ALA A 63 23.83 0.58 -14.38
CA ALA A 63 25.23 0.93 -14.57
C ALA A 63 25.39 2.37 -15.09
N CYS A 64 24.50 2.83 -15.97
CA CYS A 64 24.51 4.20 -16.49
C CYS A 64 24.01 5.24 -15.47
N CYS A 65 23.07 4.86 -14.61
CA CYS A 65 22.41 5.79 -13.68
C CYS A 65 23.11 5.92 -12.32
N ARG A 66 23.83 4.88 -11.86
CA ARG A 66 24.38 4.78 -10.51
C ARG A 66 25.41 5.86 -10.15
N GLU A 67 26.01 6.53 -11.13
CA GLU A 67 26.95 7.64 -10.89
C GLU A 67 26.24 8.99 -10.68
N ARG A 68 24.97 9.09 -11.10
CA ARG A 68 24.22 10.35 -11.16
C ARG A 68 23.03 10.39 -10.21
N ALA A 69 22.55 9.23 -9.78
CA ALA A 69 21.39 9.12 -8.90
C ALA A 69 21.46 7.85 -8.04
N LYS A 70 20.75 7.90 -6.91
CA LYS A 70 20.48 6.69 -6.11
C LYS A 70 19.53 5.82 -6.92
N THR A 71 19.94 4.60 -7.20
CA THR A 71 19.27 3.70 -8.13
C THR A 71 19.06 2.36 -7.46
N HIS A 72 17.87 1.79 -7.61
CA HIS A 72 17.48 0.51 -7.05
C HIS A 72 16.86 -0.33 -8.17
N ILE A 73 17.26 -1.60 -8.30
CA ILE A 73 16.66 -2.56 -9.22
C ILE A 73 15.93 -3.64 -8.43
N PHE A 74 14.79 -4.03 -8.96
CA PHE A 74 13.97 -5.10 -8.46
C PHE A 74 13.53 -6.05 -9.57
N GLU A 75 13.29 -7.29 -9.20
CA GLU A 75 12.66 -8.33 -10.00
C GLU A 75 11.18 -8.45 -9.58
N ASP A 76 10.29 -8.35 -10.57
CA ASP A 76 8.86 -8.57 -10.40
C ASP A 76 8.55 -10.05 -10.60
N ASP A 77 8.47 -10.75 -9.47
CA ASP A 77 7.94 -12.10 -9.42
C ASP A 77 6.41 -12.03 -9.37
N SER A 78 5.75 -12.46 -10.44
CA SER A 78 4.28 -12.43 -10.55
C SER A 78 3.55 -13.21 -9.45
N GLU A 79 4.21 -14.19 -8.83
CA GLU A 79 3.63 -15.01 -7.76
C GLU A 79 3.81 -14.36 -6.38
N SER A 80 4.82 -13.51 -6.23
CA SER A 80 5.12 -12.81 -4.98
C SER A 80 4.34 -11.48 -4.88
N MET A 81 3.86 -11.16 -3.68
CA MET A 81 3.34 -9.81 -3.37
C MET A 81 4.45 -8.76 -3.22
N PHE A 82 5.72 -9.19 -3.19
CA PHE A 82 6.88 -8.34 -2.99
C PHE A 82 7.76 -8.33 -4.22
N PHE A 83 8.33 -7.16 -4.49
CA PHE A 83 9.44 -7.04 -5.42
C PHE A 83 10.69 -7.67 -4.81
N LYS A 84 11.33 -8.57 -5.54
CA LYS A 84 12.60 -9.16 -5.12
C LYS A 84 13.72 -8.17 -5.42
N PHE A 85 14.39 -7.71 -4.38
CA PHE A 85 15.51 -6.78 -4.52
C PHE A 85 16.67 -7.43 -5.27
N LEU A 86 17.24 -6.71 -6.23
CA LEU A 86 18.42 -7.15 -6.99
C LEU A 86 19.66 -6.35 -6.60
N GLU A 87 19.64 -5.02 -6.75
CA GLU A 87 20.83 -4.18 -6.56
C GLU A 87 20.48 -2.73 -6.13
N CYS A 88 21.32 -2.10 -5.30
CA CYS A 88 21.32 -0.65 -5.04
C CYS A 88 22.75 -0.10 -4.94
N ASN A 89 22.96 1.17 -5.33
CA ASN A 89 24.19 1.95 -5.04
C ASN A 89 24.10 2.78 -3.72
N CYS A 90 23.18 2.43 -2.83
CA CYS A 90 22.95 3.11 -1.55
C CYS A 90 24.10 2.80 -0.58
N PRO A 91 24.63 3.78 0.18
CA PRO A 91 25.61 3.51 1.23
C PRO A 91 24.96 2.77 2.42
N SER A 92 24.91 1.44 2.31
CA SER A 92 24.84 0.34 3.31
C SER A 92 24.11 0.48 4.67
N ASN A 93 23.32 1.52 4.98
CA ASN A 93 22.73 1.70 6.32
C ASN A 93 21.21 1.92 6.40
N GLY A 94 20.40 1.48 5.44
CA GLY A 94 18.96 1.48 5.71
C GLY A 94 18.04 1.05 4.58
N ILE A 95 17.04 0.23 4.96
CA ILE A 95 15.71 0.08 4.35
C ILE A 95 15.68 -0.59 2.95
N CYS A 96 16.77 -0.61 2.19
CA CYS A 96 16.74 -1.05 0.78
C CYS A 96 16.70 -2.58 0.60
N ASN A 97 17.06 -3.36 1.62
CA ASN A 97 17.17 -4.82 1.57
C ASN A 97 15.90 -5.54 2.03
N GLU A 98 14.95 -4.82 2.64
CA GLU A 98 13.64 -5.38 3.01
C GLU A 98 12.75 -5.22 1.78
N GLY A 99 12.42 -6.33 1.11
CA GLY A 99 11.66 -6.32 -0.14
C GLY A 99 10.46 -5.38 -0.07
N PHE A 100 10.27 -4.58 -1.11
CA PHE A 100 9.21 -3.57 -1.13
C PHE A 100 7.90 -4.21 -1.58
N ASP A 101 6.83 -3.88 -0.86
CA ASP A 101 5.47 -4.21 -1.27
C ASP A 101 5.17 -3.49 -2.61
N LYS A 102 4.66 -4.23 -3.61
CA LYS A 102 4.27 -3.70 -4.92
C LYS A 102 3.31 -2.51 -4.83
N GLN A 103 2.54 -2.39 -3.75
CA GLN A 103 1.58 -1.31 -3.51
C GLN A 103 2.19 -0.04 -2.91
N THR A 104 3.43 -0.08 -2.40
CA THR A 104 4.11 1.07 -1.78
C THR A 104 4.95 1.89 -2.74
N LEU A 105 5.50 1.27 -3.78
CA LEU A 105 6.38 1.92 -4.77
C LEU A 105 5.63 2.57 -5.94
N ILE A 106 4.32 2.35 -6.06
CA ILE A 106 3.50 2.87 -7.16
C ILE A 106 2.62 4.01 -6.64
N PRO A 107 2.89 5.28 -6.97
CA PRO A 107 2.00 6.38 -6.63
C PRO A 107 0.59 6.12 -7.19
N LYS A 108 -0.43 6.22 -6.32
CA LYS A 108 -1.86 5.93 -6.61
C LYS A 108 -2.43 6.64 -7.87
N LYS A 109 -1.76 7.64 -8.42
CA LYS A 109 -2.21 8.45 -9.57
C LYS A 109 -2.08 7.72 -10.92
N HIS A 110 -1.31 6.64 -10.99
CA HIS A 110 -0.90 6.00 -12.25
C HIS A 110 -1.43 4.57 -12.45
N PHE A 111 -2.37 4.12 -11.60
CA PHE A 111 -3.16 2.90 -11.85
C PHE A 111 -4.35 3.12 -12.81
N LEU A 112 -4.51 4.34 -13.35
CA LEU A 112 -5.49 4.60 -14.40
C LEU A 112 -5.01 3.94 -15.69
N SER A 113 -5.54 2.73 -15.92
CA SER A 113 -5.57 1.98 -17.18
C SER A 113 -4.24 1.84 -17.92
N LYS A 114 -3.74 0.61 -18.08
CA LYS A 114 -2.99 0.27 -19.30
C LYS A 114 -3.87 0.73 -20.47
N PRO A 115 -3.46 1.68 -21.34
CA PRO A 115 -4.18 1.85 -22.58
C PRO A 115 -4.02 0.53 -23.32
N GLN A 116 -5.14 -0.17 -23.51
CA GLN A 116 -5.21 -1.25 -24.48
C GLN A 116 -4.70 -0.65 -25.79
N TRP A 117 -3.63 -1.22 -26.34
CA TRP A 117 -3.11 -0.76 -27.63
C TRP A 117 -4.21 -0.97 -28.66
N PHE A 118 -4.89 0.11 -29.04
CA PHE A 118 -5.78 0.12 -30.19
C PHE A 118 -4.93 0.51 -31.41
N PRO A 119 -4.97 -0.28 -32.49
CA PRO A 119 -4.37 0.16 -33.75
C PRO A 119 -4.98 1.52 -34.14
N PRO A 120 -4.21 2.40 -34.80
CA PRO A 120 -4.67 3.76 -35.12
C PRO A 120 -5.96 3.69 -35.93
N GLN A 121 -7.08 4.08 -35.31
CA GLN A 121 -8.33 4.31 -36.03
C GLN A 121 -8.17 5.61 -36.82
N GLN A 122 -8.49 5.53 -38.11
CA GLN A 122 -8.51 6.65 -39.03
C GLN A 122 -9.44 7.74 -38.48
N ALA A 123 -8.93 8.96 -38.40
CA ALA A 123 -9.62 10.09 -37.80
C ALA A 123 -10.92 10.43 -38.56
N THR A 124 -12.07 10.23 -37.92
CA THR A 124 -13.34 10.86 -38.30
C THR A 124 -13.75 11.85 -37.22
N GLY A 125 -14.32 12.97 -37.67
CA GLY A 125 -14.64 14.23 -36.97
C GLY A 125 -14.85 14.22 -35.45
N TYR A 126 -14.18 15.16 -34.79
CA TYR A 126 -14.42 15.54 -33.39
C TYR A 126 -15.83 16.14 -33.22
N GLN A 127 -16.68 15.53 -32.39
CA GLN A 127 -17.81 16.21 -31.76
C GLN A 127 -17.47 16.50 -30.28
N PRO A 128 -17.71 17.72 -29.77
CA PRO A 128 -17.53 18.01 -28.35
C PRO A 128 -18.59 17.28 -27.50
N PRO A 129 -18.23 16.77 -26.31
CA PRO A 129 -19.18 16.12 -25.41
C PRO A 129 -20.10 17.16 -24.73
N PRO A 130 -21.37 16.82 -24.45
CA PRO A 130 -22.28 17.70 -23.71
C PRO A 130 -21.90 17.78 -22.23
N GLU A 131 -21.89 19.01 -21.71
CA GLU A 131 -21.71 19.33 -20.30
C GLU A 131 -23.00 19.03 -19.53
N THR A 132 -22.95 18.06 -18.62
CA THR A 132 -23.69 18.07 -17.34
C THR A 132 -23.29 16.84 -16.54
N MET A 133 -22.57 17.01 -15.42
CA MET A 133 -22.50 16.00 -14.36
C MET A 133 -22.88 16.63 -13.03
N THR A 134 -23.90 16.04 -12.42
CA THR A 134 -24.48 16.34 -11.12
C THR A 134 -23.56 15.88 -9.96
N PRO A 135 -23.84 16.29 -8.71
CA PRO A 135 -23.03 15.92 -7.54
C PRO A 135 -23.05 14.42 -7.25
N ARG A 136 -21.87 13.87 -6.93
CA ARG A 136 -21.65 12.47 -6.50
C ARG A 136 -22.52 12.10 -5.30
N GLU A 137 -23.42 11.15 -5.50
CA GLU A 137 -24.13 10.45 -4.43
C GLU A 137 -23.24 9.40 -3.74
N ASN A 138 -23.57 9.16 -2.47
CA ASN A 138 -22.94 8.20 -1.56
C ASN A 138 -22.69 6.82 -2.19
N TYR A 139 -21.46 6.33 -2.08
CA TYR A 139 -21.12 4.94 -2.41
C TYR A 139 -21.70 4.00 -1.34
N GLN A 140 -22.82 3.33 -1.64
CA GLN A 140 -23.23 2.13 -0.93
C GLN A 140 -22.36 0.96 -1.43
N THR A 141 -21.56 0.37 -0.54
CA THR A 141 -20.81 -0.85 -0.81
C THR A 141 -21.78 -2.04 -0.83
N THR A 142 -22.11 -2.54 -2.02
CA THR A 142 -22.78 -3.84 -2.17
C THR A 142 -21.79 -4.96 -1.90
N THR A 143 -21.97 -5.66 -0.79
CA THR A 143 -21.29 -6.93 -0.48
C THR A 143 -21.91 -8.05 -1.31
N ALA A 144 -21.08 -8.78 -2.05
CA ALA A 144 -21.47 -10.06 -2.65
C ALA A 144 -20.76 -11.21 -1.92
N HIS A 145 -21.13 -12.45 -2.20
CA HIS A 145 -20.47 -13.63 -1.66
C HIS A 145 -19.82 -14.44 -2.78
N ASP A 146 -18.63 -15.00 -2.54
CA ASP A 146 -18.03 -15.97 -3.46
C ASP A 146 -18.75 -17.34 -3.39
N ALA A 147 -18.33 -18.29 -4.23
CA ALA A 147 -18.89 -19.65 -4.24
C ALA A 147 -18.68 -20.42 -2.92
N ALA A 148 -17.81 -19.94 -2.03
CA ALA A 148 -17.58 -20.47 -0.69
C ALA A 148 -18.34 -19.70 0.41
N GLY A 149 -19.17 -18.72 0.04
CA GLY A 149 -19.96 -17.90 0.97
C GLY A 149 -19.15 -16.78 1.66
N LEU A 150 -17.90 -16.56 1.28
CA LEU A 150 -17.09 -15.49 1.86
C LEU A 150 -17.52 -14.14 1.27
N PRO A 151 -17.73 -13.11 2.11
CA PRO A 151 -18.07 -11.79 1.62
C PRO A 151 -16.92 -11.23 0.78
N VAL A 152 -17.26 -10.70 -0.39
CA VAL A 152 -16.39 -10.06 -1.36
C VAL A 152 -16.94 -8.66 -1.60
N ASN A 153 -16.08 -7.66 -1.48
CA ASN A 153 -16.43 -6.32 -1.92
C ASN A 153 -16.39 -6.27 -3.45
N ILE A 154 -17.54 -6.04 -4.09
CA ILE A 154 -17.58 -5.72 -5.51
C ILE A 154 -17.35 -4.22 -5.63
N GLY A 155 -16.08 -3.82 -5.72
CA GLY A 155 -15.71 -2.49 -6.18
C GLY A 155 -15.82 -2.39 -7.70
N VAL A 156 -15.67 -1.17 -8.22
CA VAL A 156 -15.64 -0.87 -9.67
C VAL A 156 -14.54 -1.65 -10.42
N GLU A 157 -13.58 -2.23 -9.70
CA GLU A 157 -12.38 -2.91 -10.22
C GLU A 157 -12.44 -4.45 -10.12
N GLY A 158 -13.58 -5.05 -9.75
CA GLY A 158 -13.77 -6.50 -9.68
C GLY A 158 -13.64 -7.10 -8.27
N ALA A 159 -13.79 -8.43 -8.20
CA ALA A 159 -13.88 -9.20 -6.96
C ALA A 159 -12.49 -9.41 -6.32
N THR A 160 -12.10 -8.54 -5.38
CA THR A 160 -10.88 -8.73 -4.57
C THR A 160 -11.22 -9.55 -3.33
N LYS A 161 -10.57 -10.70 -3.16
CA LYS A 161 -10.73 -11.55 -1.97
C LYS A 161 -10.37 -10.73 -0.73
N MET A 162 -11.33 -10.57 0.19
CA MET A 162 -11.10 -9.82 1.43
C MET A 162 -10.32 -10.69 2.40
N GLU A 163 -9.01 -10.53 2.43
CA GLU A 163 -8.18 -11.10 3.48
C GLU A 163 -8.24 -10.19 4.70
N TYR A 164 -9.16 -10.49 5.61
CA TYR A 164 -9.24 -9.81 6.89
C TYR A 164 -7.93 -9.99 7.64
N CYS A 165 -7.23 -8.89 7.90
CA CYS A 165 -5.97 -8.93 8.64
C CYS A 165 -6.20 -8.44 10.07
N SER A 166 -5.71 -9.21 11.04
CA SER A 166 -5.80 -8.89 12.46
C SER A 166 -4.49 -8.27 12.94
N VAL A 167 -4.58 -7.11 13.60
CA VAL A 167 -3.46 -6.41 14.24
C VAL A 167 -3.57 -6.59 15.74
N PHE A 168 -2.48 -7.06 16.35
CA PHE A 168 -2.32 -7.09 17.80
C PHE A 168 -1.73 -5.76 18.27
N ILE A 169 -2.41 -5.09 19.19
CA ILE A 169 -1.95 -3.86 19.83
C ILE A 169 -1.73 -4.15 21.31
N GLY A 170 -0.47 -4.12 21.75
CA GLY A 170 -0.05 -4.35 23.12
C GLY A 170 0.26 -3.07 23.88
N ASN A 171 0.39 -3.23 25.20
CA ASN A 171 0.75 -2.16 26.14
C ASN A 171 -0.25 -1.00 26.18
N ILE A 172 -1.53 -1.33 26.02
CA ILE A 172 -2.62 -0.36 26.05
C ILE A 172 -2.87 0.10 27.51
N PRO A 173 -3.26 1.36 27.75
CA PRO A 173 -3.61 1.80 29.11
C PRO A 173 -4.89 1.12 29.62
N TYR A 174 -4.94 0.86 30.93
CA TYR A 174 -6.00 0.04 31.55
C TYR A 174 -7.42 0.61 31.45
N GLY A 175 -7.52 1.93 31.34
CA GLY A 175 -8.80 2.64 31.31
C GLY A 175 -9.36 2.86 29.92
N ILE A 176 -8.68 2.42 28.85
CA ILE A 176 -9.15 2.72 27.50
C ILE A 176 -10.40 1.93 27.18
N THR A 177 -11.38 2.59 26.59
CA THR A 177 -12.54 1.97 25.99
C THR A 177 -12.25 1.56 24.55
N VAL A 178 -13.06 0.63 24.01
CA VAL A 178 -12.94 0.20 22.60
C VAL A 178 -13.17 1.39 21.66
N GLN A 179 -14.10 2.28 22.02
CA GLN A 179 -14.43 3.45 21.21
C GLN A 179 -13.30 4.47 21.20
N GLU A 180 -12.74 4.81 22.36
CA GLU A 180 -11.57 5.71 22.45
C GLU A 180 -10.37 5.16 21.65
N LEU A 181 -10.12 3.85 21.71
CA LEU A 181 -9.04 3.24 20.92
C LEU A 181 -9.31 3.34 19.41
N ARG A 182 -10.56 3.11 18.99
CA ARG A 182 -10.96 3.25 17.57
C ARG A 182 -10.84 4.70 17.10
N ASP A 183 -11.37 5.64 17.86
CA ASP A 183 -11.33 7.07 17.54
C ASP A 183 -9.88 7.55 17.47
N TRP A 184 -9.02 7.11 18.39
CA TRP A 184 -7.59 7.43 18.36
C TRP A 184 -6.87 6.84 17.13
N ILE A 185 -7.16 5.58 16.78
CA ILE A 185 -6.60 4.95 15.57
C ILE A 185 -7.07 5.70 14.32
N LEU A 186 -8.36 6.06 14.26
CA LEU A 186 -8.93 6.81 13.15
C LEU A 186 -8.29 8.21 13.05
N GLU A 187 -8.10 8.91 14.16
CA GLU A 187 -7.44 10.23 14.19
C GLU A 187 -5.98 10.15 13.73
N LYS A 188 -5.24 9.10 14.12
CA LYS A 188 -3.81 8.99 13.82
C LYS A 188 -3.49 8.34 12.48
N ALA A 189 -4.27 7.34 12.06
CA ALA A 189 -4.01 6.55 10.86
C ALA A 189 -5.02 6.81 9.73
N GLY A 190 -6.17 7.44 10.01
CA GLY A 190 -7.21 7.70 9.01
C GLY A 190 -7.91 6.44 8.49
N ILE A 191 -7.82 5.33 9.23
CA ILE A 191 -8.32 4.01 8.83
C ILE A 191 -9.31 3.52 9.88
N GLU A 192 -10.50 3.11 9.42
CA GLU A 192 -11.54 2.54 10.28
C GLU A 192 -11.33 1.04 10.49
N ALA A 193 -11.49 0.59 11.73
CA ALA A 193 -11.38 -0.81 12.10
C ALA A 193 -12.73 -1.53 11.97
N VAL A 194 -12.76 -2.63 11.22
CA VAL A 194 -13.95 -3.50 11.06
C VAL A 194 -14.40 -4.07 12.41
N SER A 195 -13.45 -4.57 13.20
CA SER A 195 -13.72 -5.07 14.55
C SER A 195 -12.58 -4.70 15.49
N CYS A 196 -12.90 -4.41 16.76
CA CYS A 196 -11.90 -4.11 17.78
C CYS A 196 -12.33 -4.76 19.10
N GLU A 197 -11.48 -5.62 19.64
CA GLU A 197 -11.69 -6.29 20.92
C GLU A 197 -10.53 -5.99 21.87
N ILE A 198 -10.83 -5.52 23.08
CA ILE A 198 -9.83 -5.34 24.13
C ILE A 198 -9.89 -6.55 25.07
N LYS A 199 -8.76 -7.23 25.24
CA LYS A 199 -8.60 -8.38 26.13
C LYS A 199 -7.62 -8.07 27.26
N LYS A 200 -7.97 -8.49 28.47
CA LYS A 200 -7.13 -8.37 29.66
C LYS A 200 -6.40 -9.69 29.88
N GLY A 201 -5.08 -9.66 29.95
CA GLY A 201 -4.27 -10.85 30.24
C GLY A 201 -4.53 -11.37 31.65
N LYS A 202 -4.48 -12.69 31.83
CA LYS A 202 -4.58 -13.34 33.15
C LYS A 202 -3.22 -13.28 33.84
N GLY A 203 -3.11 -12.56 34.96
CA GLY A 203 -1.87 -12.49 35.76
C GLY A 203 -1.89 -11.43 36.85
N LYS A 204 -0.88 -11.45 37.75
CA LYS A 204 -0.73 -10.50 38.87
C LYS A 204 -0.55 -9.04 38.43
N LYS A 205 -0.09 -8.82 37.18
CA LYS A 205 -0.05 -7.52 36.49
C LYS A 205 -0.73 -7.69 35.12
N PRO A 206 -2.07 -7.55 35.02
CA PRO A 206 -2.80 -7.94 33.83
C PRO A 206 -2.42 -7.05 32.64
N LYS A 207 -1.69 -7.56 31.64
CA LYS A 207 -1.37 -6.76 30.45
C LYS A 207 -2.64 -6.57 29.61
N VAL A 208 -2.98 -5.33 29.30
CA VAL A 208 -4.08 -5.01 28.38
C VAL A 208 -3.56 -5.01 26.95
N HIS A 209 -4.27 -5.71 26.08
CA HIS A 209 -4.01 -5.76 24.65
C HIS A 209 -5.33 -5.69 23.88
N ALA A 210 -5.27 -5.24 22.64
CA ALA A 210 -6.39 -5.23 21.72
C ALA A 210 -6.07 -6.08 20.49
N LEU A 211 -7.10 -6.71 19.95
CA LEU A 211 -7.10 -7.32 18.65
C LEU A 211 -7.99 -6.46 17.74
N VAL A 212 -7.42 -5.88 16.70
CA VAL A 212 -8.12 -5.01 15.76
C VAL A 212 -8.11 -5.65 14.40
N ARG A 213 -9.28 -5.85 13.80
CA ARG A 213 -9.44 -6.40 12.46
C ARG A 213 -9.67 -5.30 11.45
N TYR A 214 -8.95 -5.40 10.34
CA TYR A 214 -9.10 -4.53 9.18
C TYR A 214 -9.62 -5.33 7.99
N ALA A 215 -10.28 -4.63 7.08
CA ALA A 215 -10.79 -5.21 5.85
C ALA A 215 -9.67 -5.66 4.90
N SER A 216 -8.47 -5.10 5.06
CA SER A 216 -7.31 -5.38 4.21
C SER A 216 -6.02 -5.54 5.03
N SER A 217 -5.15 -6.44 4.59
CA SER A 217 -3.76 -6.55 5.06
C SER A 217 -2.98 -5.25 4.88
N ARG A 218 -3.28 -4.49 3.81
CA ARG A 218 -2.68 -3.19 3.56
C ARG A 218 -3.00 -2.19 4.66
N ASP A 219 -4.28 -2.06 5.00
CA ASP A 219 -4.76 -1.13 6.04
C ASP A 219 -4.14 -1.49 7.39
N ALA A 220 -4.08 -2.79 7.70
CA ALA A 220 -3.39 -3.30 8.88
C ALA A 220 -1.90 -2.91 8.91
N GLY A 221 -1.18 -3.03 7.79
CA GLY A 221 0.23 -2.66 7.67
C GLY A 221 0.46 -1.16 7.86
N ILE A 222 -0.37 -0.32 7.24
CA ILE A 222 -0.30 1.15 7.40
C ILE A 222 -0.54 1.53 8.86
N VAL A 223 -1.58 0.96 9.48
CA VAL A 223 -1.88 1.20 10.88
C VAL A 223 -0.68 0.83 11.74
N ILE A 224 -0.10 -0.38 11.59
CA ILE A 224 1.08 -0.81 12.35
C ILE A 224 2.22 0.20 12.21
N GLY A 225 2.57 0.61 10.98
CA GLY A 225 3.66 1.56 10.74
C GLY A 225 3.42 2.94 11.38
N ILE A 226 2.16 3.35 11.51
CA ILE A 226 1.79 4.63 12.11
C ILE A 226 1.69 4.56 13.62
N ILE A 227 1.13 3.50 14.19
CA ILE A 227 0.80 3.42 15.63
C ILE A 227 1.89 2.74 16.45
N ASP A 228 2.74 1.90 15.83
CA ASP A 228 3.81 1.22 16.56
C ASP A 228 4.76 2.26 17.17
N LYS A 229 5.11 2.05 18.44
CA LYS A 229 5.96 2.93 19.24
C LYS A 229 5.41 4.34 19.46
N LYS A 230 4.15 4.63 19.11
CA LYS A 230 3.50 5.88 19.51
C LYS A 230 2.97 5.82 20.93
N THR A 231 2.95 6.97 21.59
CA THR A 231 2.32 7.13 22.89
C THR A 231 0.85 7.48 22.75
N ILE A 232 0.02 6.73 23.47
CA ILE A 232 -1.40 7.03 23.65
C ILE A 232 -1.62 7.63 25.03
N LYS A 233 -2.40 8.70 25.09
CA LYS A 233 -2.82 9.38 26.31
C LYS A 233 -4.34 9.29 26.39
N ILE A 234 -4.85 8.88 27.54
CA ILE A 234 -6.29 8.95 27.82
C ILE A 234 -6.56 10.26 28.55
N SER A 235 -7.54 11.00 28.06
CA SER A 235 -7.95 12.34 28.49
C SER A 235 -7.88 12.53 30.01
N GLY A 236 -6.87 13.28 30.47
CA GLY A 236 -6.80 13.82 31.84
C GLY A 236 -6.08 12.99 32.90
N ARG A 237 -5.34 11.93 32.55
CA ARG A 237 -4.47 11.21 33.52
C ARG A 237 -3.06 11.03 32.97
N ASP A 238 -2.12 11.88 33.41
CA ASP A 238 -0.71 11.83 33.00
C ASP A 238 -0.04 10.48 33.29
N LEU A 239 -0.53 9.75 34.29
CA LEU A 239 -0.01 8.43 34.69
C LEU A 239 -0.34 7.28 33.71
N ASN A 240 -1.10 7.54 32.64
CA ASN A 240 -1.56 6.52 31.70
C ASN A 240 -0.91 6.62 30.30
N GLU A 241 0.11 7.45 30.13
CA GLU A 241 0.89 7.46 28.88
C GLU A 241 1.60 6.12 28.69
N ARG A 242 1.32 5.45 27.57
CA ARG A 242 1.97 4.18 27.22
C ARG A 242 2.38 4.15 25.76
N VAL A 243 3.57 3.62 25.52
CA VAL A 243 4.09 3.32 24.18
C VAL A 243 3.43 2.03 23.68
N LEU A 244 2.65 2.13 22.62
CA LEU A 244 1.98 0.99 22.00
C LEU A 244 2.98 0.07 21.30
N ASN A 245 2.65 -1.23 21.25
CA ASN A 245 3.35 -2.22 20.44
C ASN A 245 2.37 -2.82 19.45
N ALA A 246 2.52 -2.53 18.17
CA ALA A 246 1.62 -3.02 17.13
C ALA A 246 2.34 -4.03 16.23
N ARG A 247 1.67 -5.15 15.95
CA ARG A 247 2.18 -6.20 15.08
C ARG A 247 1.05 -6.98 14.44
N VAL A 248 1.34 -7.65 13.33
CA VAL A 248 0.42 -8.61 12.73
C VAL A 248 0.14 -9.72 13.73
N ALA A 249 -1.14 -10.03 13.97
CA ALA A 249 -1.53 -11.14 14.83
C ALA A 249 -1.20 -12.46 14.13
N LYS A 250 -0.63 -13.42 14.86
CA LYS A 250 -0.38 -14.76 14.30
C LYS A 250 -1.72 -15.41 13.93
N GLU A 251 -1.80 -15.94 12.72
CA GLU A 251 -2.93 -16.78 12.30
C GLU A 251 -3.14 -17.90 13.34
N GLY A 252 -4.35 -18.01 13.87
CA GLY A 252 -4.69 -18.95 14.94
C GLY A 252 -4.87 -18.35 16.34
N ALA A 253 -4.69 -17.04 16.53
CA ALA A 253 -5.09 -16.37 17.76
C ALA A 253 -6.63 -16.24 17.84
N ASP A 254 -7.29 -17.33 18.24
CA ASP A 254 -8.73 -17.45 18.53
C ASP A 254 -9.61 -16.61 17.61
N VAL A 255 -9.78 -17.08 16.37
CA VAL A 255 -10.95 -16.74 15.56
C VAL A 255 -12.14 -17.45 16.20
N GLY A 256 -12.59 -16.92 17.34
CA GLY A 256 -13.91 -17.24 17.87
C GLY A 256 -14.90 -17.04 16.72
N LYS A 257 -15.66 -18.09 16.43
CA LYS A 257 -16.73 -18.12 15.42
C LYS A 257 -17.57 -16.85 15.58
N LEU A 258 -17.37 -15.88 14.70
CA LEU A 258 -18.25 -14.72 14.61
C LEU A 258 -19.33 -15.08 13.61
N SER A 259 -20.55 -15.23 14.12
CA SER A 259 -21.76 -15.21 13.32
C SER A 259 -21.78 -13.95 12.44
N PRO A 260 -22.36 -14.02 11.24
CA PRO A 260 -22.53 -12.85 10.39
C PRO A 260 -23.22 -11.71 11.15
N PRO A 261 -22.97 -10.44 10.78
CA PRO A 261 -23.61 -9.31 11.40
C PRO A 261 -25.13 -9.50 11.34
N ASN A 262 -25.79 -9.49 12.50
CA ASN A 262 -27.24 -9.55 12.58
C ASN A 262 -27.83 -8.45 11.68
N ALA A 263 -28.53 -8.87 10.63
CA ALA A 263 -29.46 -8.02 9.93
C ALA A 263 -30.46 -7.51 10.96
N TYR A 264 -30.60 -6.19 11.05
CA TYR A 264 -31.63 -5.53 11.85
C TYR A 264 -32.98 -6.17 11.54
N GLY A 265 -33.59 -6.78 12.55
CA GLY A 265 -34.95 -7.29 12.48
C GLY A 265 -35.92 -6.13 12.39
N SER A 266 -36.66 -6.09 11.28
CA SER A 266 -37.94 -5.40 11.19
C SER A 266 -38.99 -6.27 11.91
N GLY A 267 -39.59 -5.72 12.96
CA GLY A 267 -40.66 -6.35 13.73
C GLY A 267 -41.07 -5.49 14.90
#